data_AF-C6XCK8-F1
#
_entry.id   AF-C6XCK8-F1
#
_cell.length_a   1.000
_cell.length_b   1.000
_cell.length_c   1.000
_cell.angle_alpha   90.00
_cell.angle_beta   90.00
_cell.angle_gamma   90.00
#
_symmetry.space_group_name_H-M   'P 1'
#
loop_
_entity.id
_entity.type
_entity.pdbx_description
1 polymer ?
#
loop_
_entity_poly.entity_id
_entity_poly.type
_entity_poly.pdbx_seq_one_letter_code
_entity_poly.pdbx_strand_id
1 'polypeptide(L)'
;MNNLNYRWLAAGSVVMMLSACSSVKVWPFGGDEVASVPGAPANSTAYVCEKNRKFYVRMLDNGATAWVILPEREFALAKSGTSFSNGVSTLTIQGQEATLVVTPENTYSGCSVPAPVKK
;
A
#
# COMPACT_ATOMS: atom_id res chain seq x y z
N MET A 1 58.91 -50.78 25.98
CA MET A 1 57.97 -51.91 26.20
C MET A 1 56.71 -51.36 26.82
N ASN A 2 55.62 -51.72 26.14
CA ASN A 2 54.20 -51.45 26.33
C ASN A 2 53.75 -51.25 27.78
N ASN A 3 52.71 -50.42 27.98
CA ASN A 3 51.39 -50.90 28.42
C ASN A 3 50.41 -49.74 28.73
N LEU A 4 49.13 -50.12 28.78
CA LEU A 4 47.92 -49.42 29.24
C LEU A 4 47.25 -48.48 28.24
N ASN A 5 45.92 -48.43 28.12
CA ASN A 5 44.82 -49.38 28.36
C ASN A 5 43.58 -48.60 27.86
N TYR A 6 42.90 -49.11 26.84
CA TYR A 6 41.70 -48.47 26.30
C TYR A 6 40.54 -48.61 27.27
N ARG A 7 40.17 -47.51 27.91
CA ARG A 7 38.99 -47.38 28.73
C ARG A 7 38.26 -46.10 28.35
N TRP A 8 37.02 -46.32 27.90
CA TRP A 8 35.89 -45.39 27.89
C TRP A 8 35.64 -44.50 26.67
N LEU A 9 34.52 -44.83 26.04
CA LEU A 9 33.46 -43.96 25.52
C LEU A 9 33.71 -43.30 24.16
N ALA A 10 33.31 -44.08 23.16
CA ALA A 10 32.72 -43.60 21.93
C ALA A 10 31.67 -42.51 22.21
N ALA A 11 32.00 -41.27 21.88
CA ALA A 11 31.05 -40.18 21.68
C ALA A 11 31.71 -39.07 20.83
N GLY A 12 32.29 -39.45 19.68
CA GLY A 12 32.77 -38.49 18.68
C GLY A 12 31.70 -38.28 17.63
N SER A 13 30.67 -37.50 17.98
CA SER A 13 29.54 -37.19 17.11
C SER A 13 30.02 -36.50 15.83
N VAL A 14 29.51 -37.00 14.71
CA VAL A 14 29.78 -36.56 13.33
C VAL A 14 29.54 -35.06 13.18
N VAL A 15 30.58 -34.32 12.81
CA VAL A 15 30.47 -32.92 12.36
C VAL A 15 29.80 -32.93 10.98
N MET A 16 28.47 -32.81 10.96
CA MET A 16 27.74 -32.53 9.73
C MET A 16 28.01 -31.09 9.31
N MET A 17 28.66 -30.95 8.17
CA MET A 17 28.79 -29.69 7.45
C MET A 17 27.39 -29.20 7.04
N LEU A 18 26.87 -28.16 7.69
CA LEU A 18 25.73 -27.41 7.17
C LEU A 18 26.23 -26.38 6.16
N SER A 19 26.26 -26.77 4.89
CA SER A 19 26.28 -25.83 3.77
C SER A 19 24.96 -25.05 3.76
N ALA A 20 24.99 -23.82 4.28
CA ALA A 20 23.90 -22.88 4.22
C ALA A 20 23.76 -22.31 2.79
N CYS A 21 23.06 -23.03 1.91
CA CYS A 21 22.45 -22.47 0.72
C CYS A 21 20.94 -22.34 0.97
N SER A 22 20.53 -21.24 1.61
CA SER A 22 19.11 -20.86 1.67
C SER A 22 18.93 -19.48 1.06
N SER A 23 18.71 -19.47 -0.26
CA SER A 23 18.01 -18.40 -0.94
C SER A 23 17.37 -18.97 -2.19
N VAL A 24 16.25 -19.67 -1.98
CA VAL A 24 15.21 -19.79 -3.00
C VAL A 24 13.86 -19.81 -2.29
N LYS A 25 13.19 -18.64 -2.26
CA LYS A 25 11.76 -18.55 -1.96
C LYS A 25 11.02 -19.01 -3.21
N VAL A 26 10.97 -20.33 -3.42
CA VAL A 26 10.15 -20.95 -4.47
C VAL A 26 8.70 -20.94 -4.01
N TRP A 27 8.01 -19.85 -4.35
CA TRP A 27 6.56 -19.76 -4.28
C TRP A 27 5.99 -20.19 -5.64
N PRO A 28 5.26 -21.32 -5.74
CA PRO A 28 4.86 -21.87 -7.03
C PRO A 28 3.51 -21.31 -7.54
N PHE A 29 3.11 -20.11 -7.13
CA PHE A 29 1.89 -19.44 -7.61
C PHE A 29 2.15 -17.97 -7.94
N GLY A 30 2.37 -17.66 -9.22
CA GLY A 30 2.35 -16.30 -9.75
C GLY A 30 3.74 -15.80 -10.17
N GLY A 31 3.91 -15.61 -11.48
CA GLY A 31 5.16 -15.21 -12.11
C GLY A 31 5.57 -13.77 -11.82
N ASP A 32 6.71 -13.42 -12.43
CA ASP A 32 7.30 -12.08 -12.47
C ASP A 32 6.30 -11.01 -12.94
N GLU A 33 5.47 -10.53 -12.03
CA GLU A 33 4.97 -9.19 -12.13
C GLU A 33 6.08 -8.30 -11.57
N VAL A 34 6.89 -7.76 -12.49
CA VAL A 34 7.50 -6.43 -12.37
C VAL A 34 6.72 -5.66 -11.31
N ALA A 35 7.36 -5.39 -10.17
CA ALA A 35 6.76 -4.67 -9.06
C ALA A 35 5.98 -3.50 -9.63
N SER A 36 4.66 -3.67 -9.74
CA SER A 36 3.80 -2.65 -10.29
C SER A 36 3.92 -1.55 -9.26
N VAL A 37 4.50 -0.41 -9.66
CA VAL A 37 4.25 0.84 -8.97
C VAL A 37 2.75 0.82 -8.72
N PRO A 38 2.25 0.76 -7.47
CA PRO A 38 0.85 0.48 -7.23
C PRO A 38 0.06 1.50 -8.02
N GLY A 39 -0.51 1.03 -9.13
CA GLY A 39 -1.06 1.89 -10.16
C GLY A 39 -2.20 2.67 -9.55
N ALA A 40 -2.42 3.90 -10.00
CA ALA A 40 -3.62 4.62 -9.64
C ALA A 40 -4.84 3.68 -9.82
N PRO A 41 -5.74 3.59 -8.84
CA PRO A 41 -6.90 2.71 -8.95
C PRO A 41 -7.64 2.96 -10.26
N ALA A 42 -8.11 1.88 -10.91
CA ALA A 42 -8.82 2.01 -12.19
C ALA A 42 -10.02 2.96 -12.06
N ASN A 43 -10.27 3.76 -13.11
CA ASN A 43 -11.37 4.73 -13.19
C ASN A 43 -11.40 5.73 -12.02
N SER A 44 -10.23 6.14 -11.53
CA SER A 44 -10.12 7.14 -10.47
C SER A 44 -9.35 8.38 -10.92
N THR A 45 -9.72 9.51 -10.33
CA THR A 45 -8.99 10.78 -10.47
C THR A 45 -8.01 10.90 -9.30
N ALA A 46 -6.74 11.11 -9.61
CA ALA A 46 -5.72 11.37 -8.60
C ALA A 46 -5.71 12.84 -8.19
N TYR A 47 -5.65 13.10 -6.89
CA TYR A 47 -5.43 14.42 -6.32
C TYR A 47 -4.12 14.43 -5.54
N VAL A 48 -3.26 15.40 -5.83
CA VAL A 48 -2.01 15.66 -5.10
C VAL A 48 -2.18 16.94 -4.32
N CYS A 49 -1.95 16.85 -3.02
CA CYS A 49 -2.16 17.89 -2.03
C CYS A 49 -0.82 18.39 -1.47
N GLU A 50 -0.91 19.39 -0.60
CA GLU A 50 0.23 19.87 0.17
C GLU A 50 0.93 18.74 0.94
N LYS A 51 2.24 18.93 1.19
CA LYS A 51 3.11 17.93 1.84
C LYS A 51 3.16 16.60 1.09
N ASN A 52 2.95 16.61 -0.24
CA ASN A 52 2.92 15.43 -1.11
C ASN A 52 1.91 14.35 -0.68
N ARG A 53 0.84 14.74 0.04
CA ARG A 53 -0.25 13.81 0.32
C ARG A 53 -1.04 13.57 -0.96
N LYS A 54 -1.56 12.36 -1.13
CA LYS A 54 -2.35 12.00 -2.30
C LYS A 54 -3.55 11.15 -1.92
N PHE A 55 -4.62 11.30 -2.67
CA PHE A 55 -5.78 10.42 -2.61
C PHE A 55 -6.36 10.26 -4.00
N TYR A 56 -7.22 9.25 -4.15
CA TYR A 56 -7.95 9.03 -5.39
C TYR A 56 -9.44 9.12 -5.15
N VAL A 57 -10.18 9.58 -6.16
CA VAL A 57 -11.63 9.62 -6.14
C VAL A 57 -12.15 8.85 -7.32
N ARG A 58 -13.00 7.86 -7.07
CA ARG A 58 -13.80 7.20 -8.10
C ARG A 58 -15.24 7.69 -7.97
N MET A 59 -15.76 8.30 -9.03
CA MET A 59 -17.18 8.68 -9.09
C MET A 59 -18.00 7.42 -9.41
N LEU A 60 -19.00 7.16 -8.58
CA LEU A 60 -19.95 6.05 -8.71
C LEU A 60 -21.37 6.61 -8.86
N ASP A 61 -22.32 5.73 -9.19
CA ASP A 61 -23.75 6.04 -9.24
C ASP A 61 -24.05 7.28 -10.10
N ASN A 62 -23.42 7.37 -11.28
CA ASN A 62 -23.51 8.51 -12.19
C ASN A 62 -23.14 9.86 -11.53
N GLY A 63 -22.19 9.84 -10.58
CA GLY A 63 -21.73 11.01 -9.85
C GLY A 63 -22.54 11.36 -8.60
N ALA A 64 -23.44 10.48 -8.15
CA ALA A 64 -24.14 10.63 -6.87
C ALA A 64 -23.29 10.21 -5.66
N THR A 65 -22.26 9.38 -5.88
CA THR A 65 -21.38 8.88 -4.83
C THR A 65 -19.92 9.10 -5.21
N ALA A 66 -19.14 9.69 -4.31
CA ALA A 66 -17.69 9.78 -4.43
C ALA A 66 -17.05 8.71 -3.54
N TRP A 67 -16.38 7.73 -4.14
CA TRP A 67 -15.60 6.73 -3.43
C TRP A 67 -14.17 7.25 -3.25
N VAL A 68 -13.81 7.58 -2.03
CA VAL A 68 -12.50 8.14 -1.66
C VAL A 68 -11.57 6.99 -1.29
N ILE A 69 -10.38 6.99 -1.87
CA ILE A 69 -9.34 5.98 -1.69
C ILE A 69 -8.11 6.65 -1.09
N LEU A 70 -7.88 6.40 0.20
CA LEU A 70 -6.67 6.77 0.93
C LEU A 70 -5.75 5.56 1.06
N PRO A 71 -4.44 5.75 1.32
CA PRO A 71 -3.52 4.63 1.55
C PRO A 71 -3.96 3.70 2.68
N GLU A 72 -4.58 4.24 3.73
CA GLU A 72 -4.96 3.49 4.93
C GLU A 72 -6.39 2.95 4.90
N ARG A 73 -7.29 3.53 4.10
CA ARG A 73 -8.70 3.13 4.02
C ARG A 73 -9.42 3.71 2.81
N GLU A 74 -10.57 3.13 2.49
CA GLU A 74 -11.49 3.64 1.48
C GLU A 74 -12.88 3.88 2.10
N PHE A 75 -13.63 4.84 1.58
CA PHE A 75 -14.99 5.13 2.05
C PHE A 75 -15.83 5.86 1.01
N ALA A 76 -17.14 5.65 1.06
CA ALA A 76 -18.11 6.35 0.25
C ALA A 76 -18.54 7.67 0.89
N LEU A 77 -18.72 8.68 0.05
CA LEU A 77 -19.36 9.95 0.37
C LEU A 77 -20.55 10.17 -0.57
N ALA A 78 -21.73 10.39 -0.01
CA ALA A 78 -22.92 10.70 -0.80
C ALA A 78 -22.95 12.18 -1.16
N LYS A 79 -23.46 12.52 -2.34
CA LYS A 79 -23.61 13.92 -2.76
C LYS A 79 -24.54 14.67 -1.80
N SER A 80 -24.05 15.80 -1.29
CA SER A 80 -24.76 16.71 -0.38
C SER A 80 -24.58 18.14 -0.89
N GLY A 81 -25.56 18.60 -1.66
CA GLY A 81 -25.51 19.88 -2.37
C GLY A 81 -24.36 19.93 -3.39
N THR A 82 -23.41 20.83 -3.15
CA THR A 82 -22.20 21.02 -3.97
C THR A 82 -20.99 20.22 -3.50
N SER A 83 -21.15 19.42 -2.43
CA SER A 83 -20.09 18.61 -1.82
C SER A 83 -20.50 17.14 -1.74
N PHE A 84 -19.61 16.30 -1.23
CA PHE A 84 -19.91 14.91 -0.89
C PHE A 84 -19.61 14.68 0.59
N SER A 85 -20.48 13.99 1.32
CA SER A 85 -20.32 13.74 2.74
C SER A 85 -20.94 12.41 3.18
N ASN A 86 -20.44 11.88 4.30
CA ASN A 86 -21.06 10.79 5.05
C ASN A 86 -21.37 11.20 6.51
N GLY A 87 -21.39 12.50 6.80
CA GLY A 87 -21.61 13.06 8.14
C GLY A 87 -20.33 13.21 8.98
N VAL A 88 -19.25 12.51 8.65
CA VAL A 88 -17.95 12.62 9.35
C VAL A 88 -16.90 13.26 8.46
N SER A 89 -16.79 12.75 7.23
CA SER A 89 -15.84 13.25 6.23
C SER A 89 -16.59 14.03 5.16
N THR A 90 -15.92 15.03 4.58
CA THR A 90 -16.47 15.88 3.53
C THR A 90 -15.45 16.11 2.43
N LEU A 91 -15.87 15.94 1.18
CA LEU A 91 -15.09 16.22 -0.01
C LEU A 91 -15.75 17.35 -0.80
N THR A 92 -14.98 18.38 -1.08
CA THR A 92 -15.38 19.48 -1.97
C THR A 92 -14.48 19.44 -3.20
N ILE A 93 -15.09 19.40 -4.39
CA ILE A 93 -14.38 19.43 -5.68
C ILE A 93 -14.79 20.70 -6.42
N GLN A 94 -13.82 21.48 -6.88
CA GLN A 94 -14.01 22.73 -7.62
C GLN A 94 -13.13 22.70 -8.88
N GLY A 95 -13.69 22.17 -9.98
CA GLY A 95 -12.93 22.00 -11.23
C GLY A 95 -11.83 20.97 -11.08
N GLN A 96 -10.56 21.41 -11.14
CA GLN A 96 -9.38 20.57 -10.93
C GLN A 96 -8.87 20.57 -9.49
N GLU A 97 -9.45 21.41 -8.63
CA GLU A 97 -9.07 21.52 -7.23
C GLU A 97 -10.00 20.71 -6.33
N ALA A 98 -9.49 20.26 -5.20
CA ALA A 98 -10.27 19.58 -4.18
C ALA A 98 -9.76 19.88 -2.76
N THR A 99 -10.67 19.73 -1.82
CA THR A 99 -10.38 19.71 -0.38
C THR A 99 -11.09 18.51 0.22
N LEU A 100 -10.34 17.66 0.93
CA LEU A 100 -10.90 16.50 1.63
C LEU A 100 -10.67 16.67 3.12
N VAL A 101 -11.76 16.85 3.87
CA VAL A 101 -11.77 16.81 5.33
C VAL A 101 -12.11 15.39 5.75
N VAL A 102 -11.13 14.64 6.22
CA VAL A 102 -11.36 13.27 6.72
C VAL A 102 -11.90 13.34 8.15
N THR A 103 -11.20 14.12 8.97
CA THR A 103 -11.64 14.66 10.26
C THR A 103 -11.14 16.12 10.34
N PRO A 104 -11.63 16.94 11.27
CA PRO A 104 -11.14 18.32 11.43
C PRO A 104 -9.60 18.41 11.60
N GLU A 105 -8.98 17.42 12.21
CA GLU A 105 -7.53 17.33 12.45
C GLU A 105 -6.76 16.74 11.27
N ASN A 106 -7.44 16.01 10.38
CA ASN A 106 -6.85 15.37 9.20
C ASN A 106 -7.52 15.90 7.92
N THR A 107 -7.09 17.10 7.53
CA THR A 107 -7.55 17.77 6.31
C THR A 107 -6.49 17.70 5.22
N TYR A 108 -6.92 17.38 4.00
CA TYR A 108 -6.14 17.42 2.77
C TYR A 108 -6.48 18.73 2.05
N SER A 109 -5.54 19.68 2.12
CA SER A 109 -5.64 21.04 1.58
C SER A 109 -4.78 21.21 0.33
N GLY A 110 -5.16 22.18 -0.51
CA GLY A 110 -4.40 22.55 -1.72
C GLY A 110 -4.27 21.40 -2.71
N CYS A 111 -5.32 20.58 -2.84
CA CYS A 111 -5.26 19.40 -3.70
C CYS A 111 -5.63 19.76 -5.13
N SER A 112 -4.85 19.27 -6.09
CA SER A 112 -5.12 19.45 -7.51
C SER A 112 -4.86 18.17 -8.29
N VAL A 113 -5.52 18.05 -9.44
CA VAL A 113 -5.20 17.00 -10.40
C VAL A 113 -3.79 17.28 -10.96
N PRO A 114 -2.84 16.34 -10.83
CA PRO A 114 -1.49 16.55 -11.34
C PRO A 114 -1.51 16.69 -12.86
N ALA A 115 -0.65 17.56 -13.39
CA ALA A 115 -0.49 17.72 -14.83
C ALA A 115 -0.14 16.36 -15.49
N PRO A 116 -0.63 16.09 -16.72
CA PRO A 116 -0.23 14.89 -17.45
C PRO A 116 1.29 14.84 -17.56
N VAL A 117 1.90 13.76 -17.09
CA VAL A 117 3.34 13.53 -17.30
C VAL A 117 3.52 13.29 -18.80
N LYS A 118 4.07 14.29 -19.51
CA LYS A 118 4.51 14.10 -20.90
C LYS A 118 5.60 13.02 -20.88
N LYS A 119 5.30 11.87 -21.49
CA LYS A 119 6.27 10.80 -21.71
C LYS A 119 7.19 11.16 -22.86
#